data_AF-A0A522DGF2-F1
#
_entry.id   AF-A0A522DGF2-F1
#
_cell.length_a   1.000
_cell.length_b   1.000
_cell.length_c   1.000
_cell.angle_alpha   90.00
_cell.angle_beta   90.00
_cell.angle_gamma   90.00
#
_symmetry.space_group_name_H-M   'P 1'
#
loop_
_entity.id
_entity.type
_entity.pdbx_description
1 polymer ?
#
loop_
_entity_poly.entity_id
_entity_poly.type
_entity_poly.pdbx_seq_one_letter_code
_entity_poly.pdbx_strand_id
1 'polypeptide(L)'
;MQTYIPQGELYISHCECKETALYVRFVTDYHPESNSDASVFCVKAEGVSNAEVIALFLCERKDANEMVYVGQVGSGLLVESEFGSSVEIQGVSVALTTEAFNAEELKEILSRVYAWYLSEHNALSHAMNRINSVRALVNEHSRRIEIKAATHARGTTAATLYAQQLGFVSRILAELDPN
;
A
#
# COMPACT_ATOMS: atom_id res chain seq x y z
N MET A 1 14.52 25.20 -20.44
CA MET A 1 13.37 24.53 -19.79
C MET A 1 13.65 24.52 -18.30
N GLN A 2 12.78 25.12 -17.49
CA GLN A 2 12.84 24.97 -16.02
C GLN A 2 12.27 23.59 -15.70
N THR A 3 13.09 22.68 -15.19
CA THR A 3 12.62 21.38 -14.74
C THR A 3 11.85 21.56 -13.43
N TYR A 4 10.62 21.07 -13.40
CA TYR A 4 9.73 21.14 -12.25
C TYR A 4 10.14 20.11 -11.19
N ILE A 5 10.23 20.52 -9.92
CA ILE A 5 10.39 19.60 -8.79
C ILE A 5 8.98 19.09 -8.42
N PRO A 6 8.73 17.77 -8.48
CA PRO A 6 7.44 17.22 -8.10
C PRO A 6 7.02 17.67 -6.71
N GLN A 7 5.75 18.03 -6.57
CA GLN A 7 5.15 18.34 -5.27
C GLN A 7 4.50 17.07 -4.72
N GLY A 8 4.73 16.78 -3.45
CA GLY A 8 4.17 15.61 -2.76
C GLY A 8 5.23 14.66 -2.25
N GLU A 9 4.76 13.48 -1.84
CA GLU A 9 5.59 12.40 -1.32
C GLU A 9 6.44 11.80 -2.44
N LEU A 10 7.72 11.59 -2.14
CA LEU A 10 8.68 10.95 -3.03
C LEU A 10 9.39 9.83 -2.29
N TYR A 11 9.81 8.80 -3.03
CA TYR A 11 10.66 7.73 -2.56
C TYR A 11 11.94 7.68 -3.38
N ILE A 12 13.05 7.31 -2.74
CA ILE A 12 14.34 7.19 -3.42
C ILE A 12 14.42 5.80 -4.04
N SER A 13 14.45 5.71 -5.37
CA SER A 13 14.63 4.43 -6.07
C SER A 13 16.11 4.08 -6.26
N HIS A 14 16.95 5.10 -6.43
CA HIS A 14 18.37 4.92 -6.65
C HIS A 14 19.17 6.10 -6.09
N CYS A 15 20.31 5.79 -5.51
CA CYS A 15 21.30 6.76 -5.07
C CYS A 15 22.68 6.18 -5.36
N GLU A 16 23.49 6.91 -6.12
CA GLU A 16 24.87 6.57 -6.43
C GLU A 16 25.77 7.78 -6.16
N CYS A 17 26.90 7.54 -5.51
CA CYS A 17 27.94 8.53 -5.28
C CYS A 17 29.24 8.06 -5.92
N LYS A 18 29.89 8.95 -6.66
CA LYS A 18 31.23 8.75 -7.24
C LYS A 18 32.06 9.99 -6.96
N GLU A 19 32.97 9.88 -6.00
CA GLU A 19 33.80 10.99 -5.52
C GLU A 19 32.94 12.20 -5.06
N THR A 20 32.89 13.27 -5.86
CA THR A 20 32.11 14.48 -5.58
C THR A 20 30.84 14.59 -6.44
N ALA A 21 30.52 13.54 -7.21
CA ALA A 21 29.30 13.46 -8.01
C ALA A 21 28.25 12.61 -7.31
N LEU A 22 27.02 13.11 -7.27
CA LEU A 22 25.86 12.44 -6.70
C LEU A 22 24.77 12.30 -7.77
N TYR A 23 24.26 11.09 -7.93
CA TYR A 23 23.11 10.79 -8.78
C TYR A 23 21.99 10.17 -7.95
N VAL A 24 20.82 10.79 -7.97
CA VAL A 24 19.65 10.35 -7.20
C VAL A 24 18.43 10.30 -8.10
N ARG A 25 17.63 9.25 -7.93
CA ARG A 25 16.36 9.03 -8.63
C ARG A 25 15.23 8.95 -7.61
N PHE A 26 14.17 9.71 -7.85
CA PHE A 26 12.99 9.82 -7.00
C PHE A 26 11.73 9.40 -7.76
N VAL A 27 10.84 8.68 -7.09
CA VAL A 27 9.56 8.21 -7.63
C VAL A 27 8.42 8.68 -6.72
N THR A 28 7.29 9.07 -7.29
CA THR A 28 6.15 9.61 -6.52
C THR A 28 5.37 8.53 -5.76
N ASP A 29 5.26 7.34 -6.35
CA ASP A 29 4.62 6.21 -5.70
C ASP A 29 4.96 4.92 -6.45
N TYR A 30 4.99 3.80 -5.72
CA TYR A 30 5.00 2.45 -6.29
C TYR A 30 3.58 1.88 -6.47
N HIS A 31 2.53 2.66 -6.16
CA HIS A 31 1.14 2.21 -6.20
C HIS A 31 0.62 2.03 -7.64
N PRO A 32 -0.13 0.95 -7.93
CA PRO A 32 -0.66 0.66 -9.26
C PRO A 32 -1.75 1.64 -9.73
N GLU A 33 -2.34 2.43 -8.83
CA GLU A 33 -3.27 3.52 -9.17
C GLU A 33 -2.56 4.87 -9.39
N SER A 34 -1.24 4.94 -9.22
CA SER A 34 -0.50 6.16 -9.58
C SER A 34 -0.64 6.43 -11.08
N ASN A 35 -0.91 7.68 -11.45
CA ASN A 35 -1.19 8.07 -12.83
C ASN A 35 -0.12 7.51 -13.79
N SER A 36 -0.56 6.97 -14.93
CA SER A 36 0.25 6.25 -15.91
C SER A 36 1.39 7.06 -16.56
N ASP A 37 1.45 8.36 -16.30
CA ASP A 37 2.54 9.26 -16.70
C ASP A 37 3.62 9.37 -15.59
N ALA A 38 3.68 8.38 -14.70
CA ALA A 38 4.64 8.33 -13.61
C ALA A 38 6.07 8.46 -14.14
N SER A 39 6.69 9.56 -13.77
CA SER A 39 7.98 10.00 -14.29
C SER A 39 8.98 10.08 -13.15
N VAL A 40 10.18 9.53 -13.34
CA VAL A 40 11.23 9.51 -12.34
C VAL A 40 11.93 10.85 -12.33
N PHE A 41 11.90 11.53 -11.18
CA PHE A 41 12.63 12.78 -10.99
C PHE A 41 14.08 12.47 -10.66
N CYS A 42 15.01 12.98 -11.48
CA CYS A 42 16.42 12.65 -11.43
C CYS A 42 17.25 13.89 -11.10
N VAL A 43 18.14 13.75 -10.12
CA VAL A 43 19.08 14.79 -9.67
C VAL A 43 20.50 14.31 -9.97
N LYS A 44 21.23 15.08 -10.78
CA LYS A 44 22.67 14.92 -11.00
C LYS A 44 23.37 16.15 -10.44
N ALA A 45 24.18 15.97 -9.40
CA ALA A 45 24.95 17.05 -8.80
C ALA A 45 26.45 16.74 -8.87
N GLU A 46 27.27 17.74 -9.21
CA GLU A 46 28.73 17.60 -9.30
C GLU A 46 29.42 18.61 -8.38
N GLY A 47 30.60 18.26 -7.87
CA GLY A 47 31.36 19.11 -6.95
C GLY A 47 30.67 19.25 -5.59
N VAL A 48 29.95 18.22 -5.15
CA VAL A 48 29.28 18.16 -3.84
C VAL A 48 30.33 17.82 -2.78
N SER A 49 30.55 18.72 -1.83
CA SER A 49 31.66 18.63 -0.87
C SER A 49 31.51 17.49 0.15
N ASN A 50 30.28 17.10 0.46
CA ASN A 50 29.92 16.04 1.41
C ASN A 50 29.11 14.92 0.74
N ALA A 51 29.38 14.62 -0.54
CA ALA A 51 28.60 13.70 -1.37
C ALA A 51 28.38 12.32 -0.71
N GLU A 52 29.41 11.75 -0.08
CA GLU A 52 29.32 10.43 0.57
C GLU A 52 28.36 10.43 1.77
N VAL A 53 28.37 11.50 2.58
CA VAL A 53 27.47 11.64 3.74
C VAL A 53 26.03 11.79 3.28
N ILE A 54 25.81 12.58 2.23
CA ILE A 54 24.49 12.75 1.62
C ILE A 54 24.01 11.41 1.03
N ALA A 55 24.88 10.69 0.31
CA ALA A 55 24.53 9.41 -0.27
C ALA A 55 24.18 8.37 0.79
N LEU A 56 24.92 8.33 1.91
CA LEU A 56 24.60 7.46 3.03
C LEU A 56 23.21 7.78 3.60
N PHE A 57 22.92 9.06 3.86
CA PHE A 57 21.61 9.49 4.33
C PHE A 57 20.49 9.04 3.38
N LEU A 58 20.64 9.27 2.08
CA LEU A 58 19.64 8.91 1.06
C LEU A 58 19.49 7.39 0.90
N CYS A 59 20.58 6.62 0.96
CA CYS A 59 20.54 5.16 0.91
C CYS A 59 19.83 4.58 2.13
N GLU A 60 20.07 5.10 3.33
CA GLU A 60 19.36 4.66 4.54
C GLU A 60 17.84 4.85 4.40
N ARG A 61 17.41 5.99 3.84
CA ARG A 61 15.99 6.29 3.62
C ARG A 61 15.38 5.38 2.55
N LYS A 62 16.12 5.13 1.47
CA LYS A 62 15.74 4.15 0.45
C LYS A 62 15.53 2.77 1.06
N ASP A 63 16.50 2.27 1.83
CA ASP A 63 16.45 0.92 2.41
C ASP A 63 15.34 0.78 3.46
N ALA A 64 15.03 1.86 4.17
CA ALA A 64 13.88 1.96 5.07
C ALA A 64 12.54 2.13 4.35
N ASN A 65 12.55 2.35 3.02
CA ASN A 65 11.38 2.74 2.24
C ASN A 65 10.65 3.97 2.83
N GLU A 66 11.44 4.93 3.30
CA GLU A 66 10.97 6.17 3.92
C GLU A 66 10.55 7.19 2.85
N MET A 67 9.43 7.88 3.08
CA MET A 67 9.01 8.99 2.21
C MET A 67 9.86 10.24 2.47
N VAL A 68 10.14 10.98 1.41
CA VAL A 68 10.91 12.23 1.44
C VAL A 68 10.20 13.33 0.66
N TYR A 69 10.49 14.57 1.03
CA TYR A 69 10.05 15.79 0.38
C TYR A 69 11.26 16.49 -0.21
N VAL A 70 11.15 16.89 -1.48
CA VAL A 70 12.24 17.60 -2.17
C VAL A 70 11.81 19.04 -2.42
N GLY A 71 12.59 19.98 -1.90
CA GLY A 71 12.42 21.41 -2.10
C GLY A 71 13.65 22.04 -2.74
N GLN A 72 13.48 23.21 -3.36
CA GLN A 72 14.60 24.00 -3.83
C GLN A 72 15.10 24.93 -2.72
N VAL A 73 16.41 24.93 -2.47
CA VAL A 73 17.06 25.87 -1.52
C VAL A 73 18.28 26.50 -2.20
N GLY A 74 18.20 27.80 -2.47
CA GLY A 74 19.22 28.52 -3.22
C GLY A 74 19.46 27.90 -4.61
N SER A 75 20.69 27.52 -4.90
CA SER A 75 21.09 26.80 -6.13
C SER A 75 21.11 25.28 -5.98
N GLY A 76 20.73 24.75 -4.80
CA GLY A 76 20.70 23.32 -4.51
C GLY A 76 19.29 22.80 -4.24
N LEU A 77 19.25 21.60 -3.66
CA LEU A 77 18.01 20.96 -3.20
C LEU A 77 18.07 20.68 -1.71
N LEU A 78 16.94 20.79 -1.04
CA LEU A 78 16.73 20.25 0.29
C LEU A 78 15.91 18.97 0.16
N VAL A 79 16.41 17.89 0.73
CA VAL A 79 15.67 16.63 0.88
C VAL A 79 15.34 16.49 2.35
N GLU A 80 14.05 16.49 2.67
CA GLU A 80 13.54 16.35 4.03
C GLU A 80 12.84 15.00 4.17
N SER A 81 13.12 14.29 5.25
CA SER A 81 12.56 12.99 5.56
C SER A 81 11.26 13.13 6.35
N GLU A 82 10.41 12.10 6.36
CA GLU A 82 9.13 12.13 7.08
C GLU A 82 9.27 12.42 8.57
N PHE A 83 10.44 12.08 9.15
CA PHE A 83 10.75 12.30 10.56
C PHE A 83 11.50 13.61 10.84
N GLY A 84 11.54 14.54 9.87
CA GLY A 84 12.09 15.89 10.04
C GLY A 84 13.63 15.96 9.99
N SER A 85 14.31 14.87 9.61
CA SER A 85 15.73 14.93 9.27
C SER A 85 15.89 15.44 7.85
N SER A 86 16.87 16.29 7.58
CA SER A 86 17.06 16.83 6.24
C SER A 86 18.52 16.90 5.82
N VAL A 87 18.72 16.91 4.51
CA VAL A 87 20.02 17.05 3.88
C VAL A 87 19.93 18.01 2.70
N GLU A 88 20.93 18.88 2.55
CA GLU A 88 21.03 19.77 1.40
C GLU A 88 22.01 19.19 0.38
N ILE A 89 21.54 19.05 -0.86
CA ILE A 89 22.35 18.72 -2.03
C ILE A 89 22.79 20.04 -2.66
N GLN A 90 24.00 20.47 -2.32
CA GLN A 90 24.66 21.63 -2.93
C GLN A 90 25.93 21.20 -3.64
N GLY A 91 26.07 21.60 -4.90
CA GLY A 91 27.24 21.32 -5.73
C GLY A 91 27.58 22.52 -6.61
N VAL A 92 28.69 22.40 -7.33
CA VAL A 92 29.09 23.36 -8.37
C VAL A 92 28.07 23.37 -9.51
N SER A 93 27.51 22.20 -9.83
CA SER A 93 26.41 22.05 -10.79
C SER A 93 25.34 21.14 -10.20
N VAL A 94 24.07 21.49 -10.45
CA VAL A 94 22.91 20.66 -10.12
C VAL A 94 21.99 20.66 -11.33
N ALA A 95 21.81 19.48 -11.93
CA ALA A 95 20.95 19.26 -13.08
C ALA A 95 19.74 18.41 -12.66
N LEU A 96 18.55 18.91 -13.00
CA LEU A 96 17.28 18.26 -12.73
C LEU A 96 16.69 17.76 -14.03
N THR A 97 16.31 16.49 -14.07
CA THR A 97 15.73 15.85 -15.26
C THR A 97 14.57 14.95 -14.87
N THR A 98 13.75 14.63 -15.86
CA THR A 98 12.67 13.67 -15.74
C THR A 98 12.96 12.52 -16.68
N GLU A 99 12.96 11.30 -16.17
CA GLU A 99 13.26 10.09 -16.93
C GLU A 99 12.14 9.06 -16.78
N ALA A 100 12.09 8.08 -17.68
CA ALA A 100 11.25 6.91 -17.51
C ALA A 100 11.82 5.97 -16.45
N PHE A 101 10.99 5.04 -15.95
CA PHE A 101 11.47 3.97 -15.10
C PHE A 101 12.51 3.11 -15.80
N ASN A 102 13.52 2.70 -15.05
CA ASN A 102 14.47 1.68 -15.48
C ASN A 102 13.96 0.26 -15.15
N ALA A 103 14.69 -0.76 -15.59
CA ALA A 103 14.28 -2.15 -15.43
C ALA A 103 14.20 -2.60 -13.95
N GLU A 104 15.10 -2.11 -13.09
CA GLU A 104 15.09 -2.47 -11.66
C GLU A 104 13.92 -1.80 -10.94
N GLU A 105 13.62 -0.54 -11.26
CA GLU A 105 12.45 0.18 -10.73
C GLU A 105 11.15 -0.52 -11.14
N LEU A 106 11.00 -0.89 -12.41
CA LEU A 106 9.84 -1.65 -12.88
C LEU A 106 9.70 -3.00 -12.17
N LYS A 107 10.82 -3.71 -11.98
CA LYS A 107 10.83 -4.99 -11.27
C LYS A 107 10.43 -4.82 -9.80
N GLU A 108 10.89 -3.76 -9.15
CA GLU A 108 10.50 -3.43 -7.78
C GLU A 108 9.01 -3.09 -7.68
N ILE A 109 8.49 -2.23 -8.57
CA ILE A 109 7.06 -1.91 -8.68
C ILE A 109 6.25 -3.20 -8.83
N LEU A 110 6.61 -4.05 -9.80
CA LEU A 110 5.89 -5.31 -10.05
C LEU A 110 5.93 -6.24 -8.84
N SER A 111 7.07 -6.33 -8.15
CA SER A 111 7.21 -7.15 -6.94
C SER A 111 6.30 -6.66 -5.81
N ARG A 112 6.23 -5.34 -5.60
CA ARG A 112 5.38 -4.71 -4.58
C ARG A 112 3.89 -4.89 -4.90
N VAL A 113 3.50 -4.61 -6.14
CA VAL A 113 2.12 -4.80 -6.63
C VAL A 113 1.69 -6.26 -6.49
N TYR A 114 2.56 -7.20 -6.84
CA TYR A 114 2.27 -8.62 -6.71
C TYR A 114 2.13 -9.06 -5.25
N ALA A 115 3.00 -8.58 -4.36
CA ALA A 115 2.90 -8.86 -2.93
C ALA A 115 1.60 -8.29 -2.33
N TRP A 116 1.21 -7.08 -2.74
CA TRP A 116 -0.07 -6.49 -2.33
C TRP A 116 -1.26 -7.32 -2.82
N TYR A 117 -1.29 -7.69 -4.11
CA TYR A 117 -2.31 -8.57 -4.65
C TYR A 117 -2.44 -9.89 -3.88
N LEU A 118 -1.32 -10.54 -3.56
CA LEU A 118 -1.32 -11.78 -2.76
C LEU A 118 -1.90 -11.55 -1.36
N SER A 119 -1.54 -10.45 -0.71
CA SER A 119 -2.07 -10.08 0.60
C SER A 119 -3.59 -9.89 0.56
N GLU A 120 -4.09 -9.09 -0.38
CA GLU A 120 -5.52 -8.85 -0.58
C GLU A 120 -6.28 -10.14 -0.92
N HIS A 121 -5.72 -10.97 -1.81
CA HIS A 121 -6.30 -12.26 -2.17
C HIS A 121 -6.41 -13.20 -0.96
N ASN A 122 -5.37 -13.26 -0.12
CA ASN A 122 -5.38 -14.07 1.09
C ASN A 122 -6.39 -13.53 2.11
N ALA A 123 -6.43 -12.22 2.32
CA ALA A 123 -7.40 -11.58 3.21
C ALA A 123 -8.84 -11.88 2.79
N LEU A 124 -9.13 -11.74 1.49
CA LEU A 124 -10.44 -12.06 0.91
C LEU A 124 -10.77 -13.55 1.07
N SER A 125 -9.82 -14.43 0.79
CA SER A 125 -10.00 -15.88 0.93
C SER A 125 -10.29 -16.27 2.38
N HIS A 126 -9.58 -15.69 3.35
CA HIS A 126 -9.85 -15.88 4.77
C HIS A 126 -11.23 -15.36 5.17
N ALA A 127 -11.63 -14.18 4.71
CA ALA A 127 -12.96 -13.64 4.95
C ALA A 127 -14.06 -14.55 4.38
N MET A 128 -13.89 -15.03 3.15
CA MET A 128 -14.83 -15.94 2.50
C MET A 128 -14.94 -17.28 3.24
N ASN A 129 -13.81 -17.83 3.70
CA ASN A 129 -13.81 -19.06 4.51
C ASN A 129 -14.53 -18.87 5.85
N ARG A 130 -14.40 -17.71 6.49
CA ARG A 130 -15.15 -17.37 7.71
C ARG A 130 -16.64 -17.28 7.43
N ILE A 131 -17.06 -16.60 6.35
CA ILE A 131 -18.46 -16.53 5.93
C ILE A 131 -19.03 -17.93 5.69
N ASN A 132 -18.32 -18.78 4.95
CA ASN A 132 -18.72 -20.16 4.70
C ASN A 132 -18.85 -20.98 5.99
N SER A 133 -17.94 -20.77 6.95
CA SER A 133 -18.00 -21.43 8.27
C SER A 133 -19.21 -20.97 9.09
N VAL A 134 -19.50 -19.66 9.09
CA VAL A 134 -20.70 -19.11 9.73
C VAL A 134 -21.96 -19.69 9.06
N ARG A 135 -22.01 -19.74 7.73
CA ARG A 135 -23.13 -20.34 6.98
C ARG A 135 -23.36 -21.80 7.41
N ALA A 136 -22.30 -22.59 7.50
CA ALA A 136 -22.38 -23.99 7.94
C ALA A 136 -22.94 -24.11 9.37
N LEU A 137 -22.48 -23.28 10.31
CA LEU A 137 -22.97 -23.25 11.68
C LEU A 137 -24.44 -22.84 11.77
N VAL A 138 -24.85 -21.83 11.00
CA VAL A 138 -26.22 -21.34 10.96
C VAL A 138 -27.17 -22.38 10.35
N ASN A 139 -26.76 -23.05 9.27
CA ASN A 139 -27.52 -24.17 8.68
C ASN A 139 -27.70 -25.33 9.66
N GLU A 140 -26.64 -25.75 10.36
CA GLU A 140 -26.75 -26.80 11.38
C GLU A 140 -27.63 -26.35 12.57
N HIS A 141 -27.58 -25.06 12.94
CA HIS A 141 -28.48 -24.53 13.95
C HIS A 141 -29.96 -24.57 13.51
N SER A 142 -30.26 -24.18 12.25
CA SER A 142 -31.59 -24.32 11.66
C SER A 142 -32.09 -25.76 11.76
N ARG A 143 -31.26 -26.71 11.32
CA ARG A 143 -31.59 -28.15 11.35
C ARG A 143 -31.91 -28.64 12.76
N ARG A 144 -31.14 -28.22 13.76
CA ARG A 144 -31.41 -28.57 15.17
C ARG A 144 -32.70 -27.97 15.69
N ILE A 145 -33.03 -26.74 15.31
CA ILE A 145 -34.28 -26.11 15.67
C ILE A 145 -35.46 -26.85 15.01
N GLU A 146 -35.36 -27.20 13.72
CA GLU A 146 -36.37 -27.98 13.01
C GLU A 146 -36.66 -29.32 13.69
N ILE A 147 -35.60 -30.06 14.04
CA ILE A 147 -35.72 -31.33 14.78
C ILE A 147 -36.44 -31.11 16.12
N LYS A 148 -36.07 -30.08 16.88
CA LYS A 148 -36.73 -29.78 18.16
C LYS A 148 -38.18 -29.36 17.96
N ALA A 149 -38.46 -28.47 17.00
CA ALA A 149 -39.80 -27.99 16.69
C ALA A 149 -40.76 -29.15 16.35
N ALA A 150 -40.28 -30.15 15.62
CA ALA A 150 -41.06 -31.34 15.25
C ALA A 150 -41.51 -32.18 16.46
N THR A 151 -40.86 -32.06 17.62
CA THR A 151 -41.23 -32.78 18.85
C THR A 151 -42.35 -32.09 19.64
N HIS A 152 -42.77 -30.89 19.26
CA HIS A 152 -43.82 -30.14 19.94
C HIS A 152 -45.11 -30.07 19.11
N ALA A 153 -46.25 -30.21 19.78
CA ALA A 153 -47.54 -30.03 19.13
C ALA A 153 -47.71 -28.59 18.61
N ARG A 154 -48.34 -28.46 17.44
CA ARG A 154 -48.66 -27.16 16.83
C ARG A 154 -49.55 -26.33 17.77
N GLY A 155 -49.31 -25.02 17.79
CA GLY A 155 -50.07 -24.08 18.63
C GLY A 155 -49.59 -23.98 20.09
N THR A 156 -48.60 -24.77 20.49
CA THR A 156 -47.95 -24.60 21.80
C THR A 156 -46.99 -23.41 21.79
N THR A 157 -46.76 -22.80 22.96
CA THR A 157 -45.77 -21.72 23.13
C THR A 157 -44.38 -22.12 22.63
N ALA A 158 -43.97 -23.37 22.88
CA ALA A 158 -42.71 -23.91 22.40
C ALA A 158 -42.64 -23.94 20.86
N ALA A 159 -43.69 -24.40 20.18
CA ALA A 159 -43.75 -24.42 18.71
C ALA A 159 -43.66 -23.01 18.11
N THR A 160 -44.33 -22.02 18.71
CA THR A 160 -44.25 -20.61 18.26
C THR A 160 -42.84 -20.04 18.43
N LEU A 161 -42.17 -20.32 19.55
CA LEU A 161 -40.80 -19.86 19.79
C LEU A 161 -39.81 -20.45 18.78
N TYR A 162 -39.90 -21.74 18.48
CA TYR A 162 -39.03 -22.34 17.45
C TYR A 162 -39.31 -21.80 16.05
N ALA A 163 -40.58 -21.52 15.70
CA ALA A 163 -40.92 -20.89 14.43
C ALA A 163 -40.32 -19.47 14.31
N GLN A 164 -40.35 -18.69 15.38
CA GLN A 164 -39.70 -17.37 15.42
C GLN A 164 -38.17 -17.47 15.29
N GLN A 165 -37.56 -18.45 15.97
CA GLN A 165 -36.12 -18.71 15.87
C GLN A 165 -35.71 -19.13 14.44
N LEU A 166 -36.48 -20.00 13.77
CA LEU A 166 -36.25 -20.35 12.37
C LEU A 166 -36.38 -19.15 11.43
N GLY A 167 -37.38 -18.29 11.66
CA GLY A 167 -37.54 -17.06 10.90
C GLY A 167 -36.38 -16.07 11.08
N PHE A 168 -35.75 -16.03 12.27
CA PHE A 168 -34.54 -15.25 12.50
C PHE A 168 -33.32 -15.86 11.79
N VAL A 169 -33.12 -17.18 11.93
CA VAL A 169 -32.03 -17.91 11.26
C VAL A 169 -32.11 -17.79 9.74
N SER A 170 -33.30 -17.86 9.16
CA SER A 170 -33.53 -17.70 7.72
C SER A 170 -33.12 -16.31 7.22
N ARG A 171 -33.38 -15.25 8.02
CA ARG A 171 -32.92 -13.89 7.70
C ARG A 171 -31.41 -13.78 7.75
N ILE A 172 -30.75 -14.39 8.73
CA ILE A 172 -29.27 -14.42 8.78
C ILE A 172 -28.70 -15.11 7.54
N LEU A 173 -29.26 -16.24 7.11
CA LEU A 173 -28.80 -16.93 5.90
C LEU A 173 -28.99 -16.08 4.64
N ALA A 174 -30.10 -15.36 4.52
CA ALA A 174 -30.32 -14.44 3.39
C ALA A 174 -29.28 -13.31 3.32
N GLU A 175 -28.82 -12.80 4.47
CA GLU A 175 -27.75 -11.78 4.52
C GLU A 175 -26.35 -12.36 4.19
N LEU A 176 -26.13 -13.66 4.42
CA LEU A 176 -24.88 -14.36 4.11
C LEU A 176 -24.79 -14.82 2.64
N ASP A 177 -25.91 -14.82 1.93
CA ASP A 177 -26.05 -15.13 0.50
C ASP A 177 -26.78 -13.99 -0.22
N PRO A 178 -26.18 -12.78 -0.30
CA PRO A 178 -26.78 -11.70 -1.07
C PRO A 178 -26.76 -12.10 -2.54
N ASN A 179 -27.95 -12.30 -3.12
CA ASN A 179 -28.13 -12.34 -4.58
C ASN A 179 -27.74 -11.00 -5.19
#